data_AF-A0A1N6YWA3-F1
#
_entry.id   AF-A0A1N6YWA3-F1
#
_cell.length_a   1.000
_cell.length_b   1.000
_cell.length_c   1.000
_cell.angle_alpha   90.00
_cell.angle_beta   90.00
_cell.angle_gamma   90.00
#
_symmetry.space_group_name_H-M   'P 1'
#
loop_
_entity.id
_entity.type
_entity.pdbx_description
1 polymer ?
#
loop_
_entity_poly.entity_id
_entity_poly.type
_entity_poly.pdbx_seq_one_letter_code
_entity_poly.pdbx_strand_id
1 'polypeptide(L)' 'MSKGIEEKRKGLFIHLFAYLMVCLITFTVDMLTSPGFYWFYWPVLGMGISVAIHWFVDFGYYNYFDNKL' A
#
# COMPACT_ATOMS: atom_id res chain seq x y z
N MET A 1 -18.90 6.34 -15.93
CA MET A 1 -18.20 5.84 -14.73
C MET A 1 -18.33 6.91 -13.65
N SER A 2 -18.87 6.59 -12.46
CA SER A 2 -19.25 7.62 -11.46
C SER A 2 -18.00 8.20 -10.77
N LYS A 3 -18.03 9.51 -10.42
CA LYS A 3 -16.91 10.23 -9.78
C LYS A 3 -16.35 9.53 -8.53
N GLY A 4 -17.20 8.80 -7.79
CA GLY A 4 -16.79 8.10 -6.57
C GLY A 4 -15.78 6.96 -6.80
N ILE A 5 -15.83 6.27 -7.95
CA ILE A 5 -14.88 5.21 -8.29
C ILE A 5 -13.49 5.80 -8.60
N GLU A 6 -13.46 6.95 -9.27
CA GLU A 6 -12.23 7.61 -9.68
C GLU A 6 -11.39 8.06 -8.47
N GLU A 7 -12.04 8.68 -7.48
CA GLU A 7 -11.37 9.15 -6.26
C GLU A 7 -10.82 8.00 -5.42
N LYS A 8 -11.55 6.87 -5.32
CA LYS A 8 -11.05 5.67 -4.63
C LYS A 8 -9.82 5.08 -5.32
N ARG A 9 -9.83 5.05 -6.66
CA ARG A 9 -8.68 4.56 -7.44
C ARG A 9 -7.46 5.45 -7.23
N LYS A 10 -7.64 6.78 -7.21
CA LYS A 10 -6.57 7.74 -6.90
C LYS A 10 -6.02 7.52 -5.48
N GLY A 11 -6.91 7.36 -4.49
CA GLY A 11 -6.52 7.07 -3.10
C GLY A 11 -5.65 5.83 -2.99
N LEU A 12 -6.05 4.73 -3.64
CA LEU A 12 -5.26 3.50 -3.68
C LEU A 12 -3.87 3.69 -4.34
N PHE A 13 -3.82 4.41 -5.47
CA PHE A 13 -2.56 4.69 -6.16
C PHE A 13 -1.59 5.49 -5.29
N ILE A 14 -2.09 6.44 -4.49
CA ILE A 14 -1.26 7.22 -3.55
C ILE A 14 -0.63 6.30 -2.50
N HIS A 15 -1.41 5.39 -1.90
CA HIS A 15 -0.90 4.44 -0.90
C HIS A 15 0.11 3.46 -1.49
N LEU A 16 -0.15 2.95 -2.70
CA LEU A 16 0.78 2.06 -3.40
C LEU A 16 2.08 2.78 -3.77
N PHE A 17 2.00 4.03 -4.21
CA PHE A 17 3.18 4.83 -4.53
C PHE A 17 4.02 5.12 -3.27
N ALA A 18 3.38 5.52 -2.18
CA ALA A 18 4.04 5.72 -0.90
C ALA A 18 4.74 4.44 -0.41
N TYR A 19 4.08 3.28 -0.55
CA TYR A 19 4.67 1.98 -0.22
C TYR A 19 5.94 1.70 -1.02
N LEU A 20 5.92 1.89 -2.34
CA LEU A 20 7.10 1.67 -3.19
C LEU A 20 8.25 2.61 -2.82
N MET A 21 7.95 3.89 -2.54
CA MET A 21 8.95 4.86 -2.10
C MET A 21 9.58 4.47 -0.76
N VAL A 22 8.77 4.07 0.22
CA VAL A 22 9.29 3.61 1.51
C VAL A 22 10.17 2.37 1.34
N CYS A 23 9.74 1.37 0.56
CA CYS A 23 10.54 0.17 0.29
C CYS A 23 11.91 0.51 -0.33
N LEU A 24 11.94 1.42 -1.30
CA LEU A 24 13.17 1.88 -1.94
C LEU A 24 14.10 2.59 -0.95
N ILE A 25 13.55 3.44 -0.09
CA ILE A 25 14.32 4.18 0.92
C ILE A 25 14.88 3.21 1.97
N THR A 26 14.05 2.34 2.55
CA THR A 26 14.52 1.40 3.58
C THR A 26 15.51 0.39 3.04
N PHE A 27 15.29 -0.12 1.82
CA PHE A 27 16.27 -0.96 1.15
C PHE A 27 17.61 -0.24 0.96
N THR A 28 17.57 1.00 0.45
CA THR A 28 18.79 1.81 0.23
C THR A 28 19.52 2.08 1.54
N VAL A 29 18.80 2.47 2.59
CA VAL A 29 19.36 2.72 3.93
C VAL A 29 20.00 1.45 4.50
N ASP A 30 19.32 0.31 4.40
CA ASP A 30 19.82 -0.98 4.89
C ASP A 30 21.13 -1.40 4.21
N MET A 31 21.18 -1.29 2.88
CA MET A 31 22.40 -1.57 2.10
C MET A 31 23.55 -0.64 2.44
N LEU A 32 23.27 0.63 2.78
CA LEU A 32 24.31 1.62 3.08
C LEU A 32 24.79 1.59 4.54
N THR A 33 23.93 1.20 5.49
CA THR A 33 24.22 1.29 6.94
C THR A 33 24.55 -0.04 7.59
N SER A 34 23.94 -1.13 7.12
CA SER A 34 24.08 -2.46 7.74
C SER A 34 24.24 -3.57 6.69
N PRO A 35 25.31 -3.53 5.86
CA PRO A 35 25.58 -4.60 4.90
C PRO A 35 25.86 -5.91 5.66
N GLY A 36 24.85 -6.79 5.71
CA GLY A 36 24.89 -8.09 6.40
C GLY A 36 23.76 -8.32 7.41
N PHE A 37 23.01 -7.29 7.79
CA PHE A 37 21.79 -7.43 8.59
C PHE A 37 20.63 -6.77 7.85
N TYR A 38 19.83 -7.61 7.18
CA TYR A 38 18.72 -7.19 6.34
C TYR A 38 17.49 -6.80 7.17
N TRP A 39 17.55 -5.65 7.85
CA TRP A 39 16.43 -5.19 8.67
C TRP A 39 15.27 -4.65 7.82
N PHE A 40 15.54 -4.26 6.57
CA PHE A 40 14.55 -3.69 5.65
C PHE A 40 13.29 -4.55 5.46
N TYR A 41 13.34 -5.87 5.70
CA TYR A 41 12.18 -6.75 5.60
C TYR A 41 11.04 -6.35 6.56
N TRP A 42 11.38 -5.88 7.77
CA TRP A 42 10.38 -5.51 8.77
C TRP A 42 9.45 -4.36 8.33
N PRO A 43 9.97 -3.20 7.87
CA PRO A 43 9.13 -2.13 7.37
C PRO A 43 8.41 -2.48 6.07
N VAL A 44 9.02 -3.29 5.19
CA VAL A 44 8.36 -3.76 3.96
C VAL A 44 7.14 -4.63 4.29
N LEU A 45 7.29 -5.60 5.21
CA LEU A 45 6.19 -6.46 5.64
C LEU A 45 5.08 -5.68 6.35
N GLY A 46 5.44 -4.79 7.28
CA GLY A 46 4.47 -3.97 8.01
C GLY A 46 3.65 -3.06 7.09
N MET A 47 4.31 -2.36 6.16
CA MET A 47 3.60 -1.49 5.21
C MET A 47 2.82 -2.28 4.16
N GLY A 48 3.30 -3.45 3.75
CA GLY A 48 2.59 -4.33 2.81
C GLY A 48 1.24 -4.78 3.37
N ILE A 49 1.18 -5.09 4.67
CA ILE A 49 -0.07 -5.42 5.37
C ILE A 49 -1.02 -4.23 5.39
N SER A 50 -0.53 -3.02 5.69
CA SER A 50 -1.38 -1.82 5.69
C SER A 50 -2.01 -1.54 4.31
N VAL A 51 -1.23 -1.63 3.23
CA VAL A 51 -1.76 -1.43 1.86
C VAL A 51 -2.77 -2.52 1.50
N ALA A 52 -2.52 -3.77 1.87
CA ALA A 52 -3.46 -4.85 1.65
C ALA A 52 -4.80 -4.59 2.36
N ILE A 53 -4.76 -4.15 3.63
CA ILE A 53 -5.96 -3.78 4.38
C ILE A 53 -6.72 -2.65 3.69
N HIS A 54 -6.03 -1.59 3.27
CA HIS A 54 -6.66 -0.48 2.52
C HIS A 54 -7.35 -0.97 1.25
N TRP A 55 -6.68 -1.84 0.47
CA TRP A 55 -7.28 -2.46 -0.70
C TRP A 55 -8.53 -3.26 -0.36
N PHE A 56 -8.46 -4.15 0.63
CA PHE A 56 -9.59 -5.00 1.04
C PHE A 56 -10.78 -4.19 1.55
N VAL A 57 -10.54 -3.14 2.34
CA VAL A 57 -11.60 -2.27 2.85
C VAL A 57 -12.22 -1.46 1.71
N ASP A 58 -11.42 -0.77 0.89
CA ASP A 58 -11.96 0.12 -0.13
C ASP A 58 -12.68 -0.62 -1.27
N PHE A 59 -12.12 -1.74 -1.74
CA PHE A 59 -12.74 -2.55 -2.79
C PHE A 59 -13.80 -3.52 -2.25
N GLY A 60 -13.57 -4.13 -1.09
CA GLY A 60 -14.53 -5.06 -0.47
C GLY A 60 -15.80 -4.35 -0.01
N TYR A 61 -15.66 -3.18 0.62
CA TYR A 61 -16.80 -2.34 0.98
C TYR A 61 -17.54 -1.85 -0.27
N TYR A 62 -16.83 -1.39 -1.31
CA TYR A 62 -17.48 -0.93 -2.54
C TYR A 62 -18.30 -2.05 -3.21
N ASN A 63 -17.71 -3.24 -3.40
CA ASN A 63 -18.40 -4.35 -4.06
C ASN A 63 -19.61 -4.87 -3.26
N TYR A 64 -19.59 -4.81 -1.93
CA TYR A 64 -20.71 -5.25 -1.10
C TYR A 64 -21.91 -4.29 -1.15
N PHE A 65 -21.67 -2.98 -1.15
CA PHE A 65 -22.74 -1.98 -1.16
C PHE A 65 -23.28 -1.68 -2.57
N ASP A 66 -22.45 -1.74 -3.62
CA ASP A 66 -22.88 -1.51 -5.02
C ASP A 66 -23.74 -2.66 -5.56
N ASN A 67 -23.50 -3.91 -5.15
CA ASN A 67 -24.31 -5.07 -5.57
C ASN A 67 -25.67 -5.19 -4.85
N LYS A 68 -26.00 -4.27 -3.93
CA LYS A 68 -27.20 -4.35 -3.09
C LYS A 68 -28.18 -3.17 -3.29
N LEU A 69 -27.87 -2.24 -4.18
CA LEU A 69 -28.73 -1.13 -4.61
C LEU A 69 -29.06 -1.30 -6.10
#